data_AF-A0A5J4QQF1-F1
#
_entry.id   AF-A0A5J4QQF1-F1
#
_cell.length_a   1.000
_cell.length_b   1.000
_cell.length_c   1.000
_cell.angle_alpha   90.00
_cell.angle_beta   90.00
_cell.angle_gamma   90.00
#
_symmetry.space_group_name_H-M   'P 1'
#
loop_
_entity.id
_entity.type
_entity.pdbx_description
1 polymer ?
#
loop_
_entity_poly.entity_id
_entity_poly.type
_entity_poly.pdbx_seq_one_letter_code
_entity_poly.pdbx_strand_id
1 'polypeptide(L)'
;RLTTLYLILKNLQNQIERDQKNFTKIFYETRTDSENFLYIVETNESKEKAKTNIDFMHIWNAYNTIYKWFQNKANTTEDASPRAILAPTLLRDTKVIWYEVNETESKSIDIFTRLNIGKIPLTNAELIKAMFLQKGNFSEEKATLKQIQIASEWDTIEKTLQDDAFWFFIYNPNNHLKYDNRIEYLFDLMKNRTKDSEYYHTFNEFQKNFSSLKKDNKPDIDKIWLEIKKYFLTFEEWFKDYVLFHYVGFLVDCGKSIDTIKKESENKSKIEFKDYLKGVIKTEVNRPIDDLEYGDKQVKKVLLLFNIQTVLETQKSEMRFPFHKYKLDEWDIEHVRSQTEKEIKGNARMEWSKDILDYFTGFSDIVKAKEELIKQKEESTNEKAIAICSQLIEWVCSEEFDDEKFSIIYNEVIEYFKESSTPENINSIANLALLDAATNRSYKNALFPIKRKRIIENDKNGLFVPIATKNLFLKYYSRKLGEVMYWNTHDGEDYLKAIAETLKDFLPLKIQKR
;
A
#
# COMPACT_ATOMS: atom_id res chain seq x y z
N ARG A 1 -13.53 13.10 -31.77
CA ARG A 1 -12.87 11.98 -32.50
C ARG A 1 -13.18 11.96 -34.01
N LEU A 2 -14.15 12.74 -34.51
CA LEU A 2 -14.48 12.80 -35.94
C LEU A 2 -13.35 13.34 -36.82
N THR A 3 -12.58 14.32 -36.33
CA THR A 3 -11.41 14.86 -37.05
C THR A 3 -10.39 13.77 -37.41
N THR A 4 -10.08 12.87 -36.47
CA THR A 4 -9.12 11.78 -36.69
C THR A 4 -9.64 10.80 -37.74
N LEU A 5 -10.92 10.42 -37.65
CA LEU A 5 -11.56 9.57 -38.66
C LEU A 5 -11.53 10.22 -40.05
N TYR A 6 -11.78 11.53 -40.13
CA TYR A 6 -11.68 12.29 -41.38
C TYR A 6 -10.27 12.25 -41.97
N LEU A 7 -9.22 12.45 -41.16
CA LEU A 7 -7.83 12.38 -41.63
C LEU A 7 -7.42 10.97 -42.10
N ILE A 8 -7.95 9.92 -41.46
CA ILE A 8 -7.77 8.53 -41.91
C ILE A 8 -8.49 8.31 -43.25
N LEU A 9 -9.74 8.75 -43.37
CA LEU A 9 -10.52 8.64 -44.62
C LEU A 9 -9.88 9.41 -45.77
N LYS A 10 -9.29 10.59 -45.50
CA LYS A 10 -8.48 11.34 -46.47
C LYS A 10 -7.31 10.51 -47.00
N ASN A 11 -6.60 9.79 -46.13
CA ASN A 11 -5.53 8.87 -46.53
C ASN A 11 -6.01 7.62 -47.31
N LEU A 12 -7.31 7.32 -47.26
CA LEU A 12 -7.95 6.20 -47.95
C LEU A 12 -8.71 6.64 -49.22
N GLN A 13 -8.79 7.93 -49.52
CA GLN A 13 -9.66 8.50 -50.56
C GLN A 13 -9.44 7.93 -51.97
N ASN A 14 -8.24 7.40 -52.26
CA ASN A 14 -7.90 6.75 -53.53
C ASN A 14 -8.48 5.33 -53.66
N GLN A 15 -8.91 4.71 -52.56
CA GLN A 15 -9.53 3.38 -52.52
C GLN A 15 -11.06 3.46 -52.42
N ILE A 16 -11.62 4.66 -52.39
CA ILE A 16 -13.06 4.91 -52.24
C ILE A 16 -13.62 5.35 -53.59
N GLU A 17 -14.62 4.62 -54.07
CA GLU A 17 -15.34 4.96 -55.31
C GLU A 17 -15.94 6.36 -55.22
N ARG A 18 -15.98 7.08 -56.36
CA ARG A 18 -16.36 8.51 -56.40
C ARG A 18 -17.73 8.77 -55.79
N ASP A 19 -18.65 7.83 -55.92
CA ASP A 19 -20.05 7.95 -55.52
C ASP A 19 -20.26 7.72 -54.01
N GLN A 20 -19.23 7.22 -53.31
CA GLN A 20 -19.20 7.01 -51.86
C GLN A 20 -18.41 8.11 -51.12
N LYS A 21 -17.93 9.14 -51.82
CA LYS A 21 -17.20 10.29 -51.24
C LYS A 21 -18.14 11.32 -50.58
N ASN A 22 -19.15 10.88 -49.85
CA ASN A 22 -20.09 11.79 -49.16
C ASN A 22 -19.54 12.35 -47.84
N PHE A 23 -18.32 11.97 -47.44
CA PHE A 23 -17.67 12.39 -46.19
C PHE A 23 -16.79 13.65 -46.33
N THR A 24 -17.22 14.62 -47.13
CA THR A 24 -16.32 15.69 -47.60
C THR A 24 -16.09 16.83 -46.61
N LYS A 25 -17.02 17.05 -45.67
CA LYS A 25 -17.01 18.26 -44.84
C LYS A 25 -17.12 17.96 -43.35
N ILE A 26 -16.20 18.56 -42.61
CA ILE A 26 -16.29 18.74 -41.16
C ILE A 26 -16.10 20.24 -40.93
N PHE A 27 -17.04 20.85 -40.23
CA PHE A 27 -16.98 22.23 -39.78
C PHE A 27 -17.07 22.28 -38.26
N TYR A 28 -16.60 23.37 -37.68
CA TYR A 28 -16.63 23.61 -36.25
C TYR A 28 -17.24 24.98 -36.00
N GLU A 29 -18.21 25.04 -35.10
CA GLU A 29 -18.93 26.27 -34.75
C GLU A 29 -17.99 27.41 -34.34
N THR A 30 -16.94 27.09 -33.57
CA THR A 30 -15.98 28.07 -33.06
C THR A 30 -14.72 28.24 -33.93
N ARG A 31 -14.55 27.43 -34.99
CA ARG A 31 -13.32 27.37 -35.79
C ARG A 31 -13.63 27.15 -37.27
N THR A 32 -14.28 28.12 -37.87
CA THR A 32 -14.72 28.09 -39.28
C THR A 32 -13.57 27.86 -40.27
N ASP A 33 -12.39 28.45 -40.02
CA ASP A 33 -11.22 28.31 -40.90
C ASP A 33 -10.63 26.89 -40.94
N SER A 34 -10.95 26.05 -39.94
CA SER A 34 -10.46 24.66 -39.88
C SER A 34 -11.08 23.78 -40.96
N GLU A 35 -12.29 24.09 -41.44
CA GLU A 35 -12.91 23.37 -42.56
C GLU A 35 -12.04 23.46 -43.82
N ASN A 36 -11.66 24.70 -44.17
CA ASN A 36 -10.81 24.97 -45.33
C ASN A 36 -9.44 24.30 -45.18
N PHE A 37 -8.86 24.35 -43.98
CA PHE A 37 -7.57 23.72 -43.71
C PHE A 37 -7.63 22.19 -43.84
N LEU A 38 -8.66 21.55 -43.27
CA LEU A 38 -8.88 20.10 -43.37
C LEU A 38 -9.08 19.64 -44.82
N TYR A 39 -9.73 20.47 -45.65
CA TYR A 39 -9.92 20.16 -47.06
C TYR A 39 -8.59 20.09 -47.83
N ILE A 40 -7.68 21.03 -47.56
CA ILE A 40 -6.37 21.15 -48.23
C ILE A 40 -5.23 20.40 -47.52
N VAL A 41 -5.51 19.66 -46.43
CA VAL A 41 -4.46 19.11 -45.55
C VAL A 41 -3.41 18.25 -46.26
N GLU A 42 -3.79 17.61 -47.38
CA GLU A 42 -2.92 16.76 -48.21
C GLU A 42 -2.04 17.53 -49.21
N THR A 43 -2.30 18.82 -49.43
CA THR A 43 -1.56 19.61 -50.42
C THR A 43 -0.24 20.13 -49.85
N ASN A 44 0.71 20.46 -50.73
CA ASN A 44 1.98 21.05 -50.33
C ASN A 44 1.81 22.44 -49.66
N GLU A 45 0.74 23.16 -49.99
CA GLU A 45 0.40 24.47 -49.42
C GLU A 45 0.02 24.40 -47.93
N SER A 46 -0.44 23.24 -47.47
CA SER A 46 -0.89 23.04 -46.09
C SER A 46 0.26 23.22 -45.08
N LYS A 47 1.51 22.95 -45.47
CA LYS A 47 2.69 23.06 -44.60
C LYS A 47 2.99 24.50 -44.20
N GLU A 48 2.83 25.45 -45.12
CA GLU A 48 3.07 26.86 -44.82
C GLU A 48 1.87 27.46 -44.07
N LYS A 49 0.64 27.09 -44.43
CA LYS A 49 -0.56 27.48 -43.68
C LYS A 49 -0.60 26.86 -42.26
N ALA A 50 -0.01 25.69 -42.05
CA ALA A 50 0.09 25.09 -40.72
C ALA A 50 0.86 25.97 -39.73
N LYS A 51 1.80 26.81 -40.21
CA LYS A 51 2.59 27.70 -39.35
C LYS A 51 1.79 28.92 -38.87
N THR A 52 0.66 29.25 -39.50
CA THR A 52 -0.11 30.44 -39.16
C THR A 52 -1.08 30.23 -37.99
N ASN A 53 -1.37 28.97 -37.63
CA ASN A 53 -2.28 28.64 -36.53
C ASN A 53 -1.85 27.32 -35.86
N ILE A 54 -1.80 27.31 -34.53
CA ILE A 54 -1.42 26.14 -33.74
C ILE A 54 -2.34 24.92 -33.98
N ASP A 55 -3.63 25.14 -34.19
CA ASP A 55 -4.59 24.07 -34.51
C ASP A 55 -4.27 23.44 -35.88
N PHE A 56 -3.90 24.27 -36.86
CA PHE A 56 -3.50 23.79 -38.18
C PHE A 56 -2.20 22.98 -38.13
N MET A 57 -1.25 23.41 -37.29
CA MET A 57 -0.03 22.64 -37.03
C MET A 57 -0.34 21.25 -36.47
N HIS A 58 -1.23 21.15 -35.47
CA HIS A 58 -1.62 19.86 -34.91
C HIS A 58 -2.38 18.97 -35.90
N ILE A 59 -3.30 19.54 -36.68
CA ILE A 59 -4.03 18.80 -37.73
C ILE A 59 -3.06 18.26 -38.80
N TRP A 60 -2.13 19.10 -39.26
CA TRP A 60 -1.12 18.73 -40.25
C TRP A 60 -0.18 17.64 -39.75
N ASN A 61 0.30 17.76 -38.50
CA ASN A 61 1.14 16.74 -37.87
C ASN A 61 0.40 15.40 -37.73
N ALA A 62 -0.87 15.42 -37.33
CA ALA A 62 -1.69 14.23 -37.23
C ALA A 62 -1.88 13.56 -38.60
N TYR A 63 -2.22 14.34 -39.64
CA TYR A 63 -2.36 13.83 -41.00
C TYR A 63 -1.05 13.18 -41.49
N ASN A 64 0.08 13.85 -41.33
CA ASN A 64 1.38 13.33 -41.77
C ASN A 64 1.81 12.09 -41.01
N THR A 65 1.48 12.00 -39.73
CA THR A 65 1.76 10.80 -38.92
C THR A 65 0.97 9.60 -39.46
N ILE A 66 -0.31 9.79 -39.76
CA ILE A 66 -1.17 8.76 -40.38
C ILE A 66 -0.63 8.39 -41.77
N TYR A 67 -0.28 9.39 -42.59
CA TYR A 67 0.27 9.17 -43.93
C TYR A 67 1.55 8.34 -43.90
N LYS A 68 2.51 8.72 -43.05
CA LYS A 68 3.78 7.98 -42.86
C LYS A 68 3.55 6.58 -42.34
N TRP A 69 2.57 6.38 -41.45
CA TRP A 69 2.22 5.05 -40.96
C TRP A 69 1.75 4.13 -42.10
N PHE A 70 0.87 4.60 -42.98
CA PHE A 70 0.45 3.82 -44.14
C PHE A 70 1.60 3.52 -45.10
N GLN A 71 2.52 4.47 -45.32
CA GLN A 71 3.70 4.24 -46.17
C GLN A 71 4.64 3.20 -45.58
N ASN A 72 4.98 3.34 -44.29
CA ASN A 72 5.87 2.40 -43.61
C ASN A 72 5.28 0.99 -43.60
N LYS A 73 3.98 0.85 -43.33
CA LYS A 73 3.33 -0.46 -43.34
C LYS A 73 3.30 -1.09 -44.74
N ALA A 74 3.03 -0.30 -45.78
CA ALA A 74 3.05 -0.79 -47.16
C ALA A 74 4.44 -1.30 -47.57
N ASN A 75 5.52 -0.67 -47.10
CA ASN A 75 6.90 -1.10 -47.36
C ASN A 75 7.30 -2.40 -46.62
N THR A 76 6.52 -2.85 -45.64
CA THR A 76 6.82 -4.02 -44.79
C THR A 76 5.96 -5.25 -45.08
N THR A 77 5.01 -5.16 -46.01
CA THR A 77 4.03 -6.22 -46.31
C THR A 77 4.12 -6.62 -47.78
N GLU A 78 4.30 -7.93 -48.06
CA GLU A 78 4.44 -8.46 -49.43
C GLU A 78 3.09 -8.71 -50.14
N ASP A 79 1.98 -8.81 -49.40
CA ASP A 79 0.69 -9.29 -49.94
C ASP A 79 -0.23 -8.19 -50.49
N ALA A 80 -0.79 -7.35 -49.61
CA ALA A 80 -1.81 -6.37 -49.97
C ALA A 80 -1.56 -5.02 -49.29
N SER A 81 -1.79 -3.94 -50.04
CA SER A 81 -1.65 -2.58 -49.51
C SER A 81 -2.50 -2.39 -48.24
N PRO A 82 -1.94 -1.88 -47.13
CA PRO A 82 -2.69 -1.62 -45.90
C PRO A 82 -3.94 -0.75 -46.12
N ARG A 83 -3.93 0.10 -47.16
CA ARG A 83 -5.10 0.90 -47.56
C ARG A 83 -6.22 0.04 -48.15
N ALA A 84 -5.88 -0.99 -48.93
CA ALA A 84 -6.84 -1.90 -49.55
C ALA A 84 -7.50 -2.85 -48.53
N ILE A 85 -6.80 -3.16 -47.43
CA ILE A 85 -7.36 -3.93 -46.31
C ILE A 85 -8.25 -3.05 -45.43
N LEU A 86 -7.75 -1.87 -45.04
CA LEU A 86 -8.44 -1.04 -44.06
C LEU A 86 -9.68 -0.35 -44.61
N ALA A 87 -9.68 0.06 -45.89
CA ALA A 87 -10.83 0.73 -46.50
C ALA A 87 -12.15 -0.09 -46.41
N PRO A 88 -12.22 -1.36 -46.85
CA PRO A 88 -13.44 -2.16 -46.72
C PRO A 88 -13.82 -2.44 -45.26
N THR A 89 -12.84 -2.73 -44.39
CA THR A 89 -13.11 -2.96 -42.96
C THR A 89 -13.72 -1.73 -42.29
N LEU A 90 -13.21 -0.54 -42.60
CA LEU A 90 -13.70 0.71 -42.02
C LEU A 90 -15.07 1.10 -42.59
N LEU A 91 -15.29 0.93 -43.90
CA LEU A 91 -16.50 1.40 -44.56
C LEU A 91 -17.68 0.42 -44.49
N ARG A 92 -17.41 -0.89 -44.48
CA ARG A 92 -18.46 -1.93 -44.56
C ARG A 92 -18.63 -2.70 -43.26
N ASP A 93 -17.51 -3.11 -42.65
CA ASP A 93 -17.51 -4.05 -41.53
C ASP A 93 -17.62 -3.34 -40.17
N THR A 94 -17.21 -2.07 -40.11
CA THR A 94 -17.33 -1.25 -38.90
C THR A 94 -18.75 -0.69 -38.78
N LYS A 95 -19.39 -0.90 -37.63
CA LYS A 95 -20.70 -0.32 -37.29
C LYS A 95 -20.54 0.72 -36.20
N VAL A 96 -21.23 1.85 -36.35
CA VAL A 96 -21.26 2.92 -35.35
C VAL A 96 -22.60 2.88 -34.64
N ILE A 97 -22.58 2.87 -33.31
CA ILE A 97 -23.78 3.08 -32.50
C ILE A 97 -23.93 4.59 -32.32
N TRP A 98 -24.97 5.16 -32.94
CA TRP A 98 -25.28 6.58 -32.88
C TRP A 98 -26.48 6.80 -31.98
N TYR A 99 -26.30 7.58 -30.91
CA TYR A 99 -27.37 8.01 -30.03
C TYR A 99 -27.69 9.47 -30.36
N GLU A 100 -28.83 9.69 -31.00
CA GLU A 100 -29.37 11.02 -31.20
C GLU A 100 -30.11 11.47 -29.94
N VAL A 101 -29.77 12.65 -29.43
CA VAL A 101 -30.34 13.20 -28.21
C VAL A 101 -31.22 14.38 -28.59
N ASN A 102 -32.48 14.38 -28.14
CA ASN A 102 -33.38 15.51 -28.34
C ASN A 102 -32.94 16.69 -27.47
N GLU A 103 -32.89 17.91 -28.04
CA GLU A 103 -32.43 19.15 -27.36
C GLU A 103 -33.19 19.50 -26.07
N THR A 104 -34.34 18.87 -25.83
CA THR A 104 -35.16 19.05 -24.63
C THR A 104 -34.69 18.27 -23.42
N GLU A 105 -33.80 17.27 -23.57
CA GLU A 105 -33.20 16.56 -22.44
C GLU A 105 -31.85 17.19 -22.02
N SER A 106 -31.74 17.46 -20.72
CA SER A 106 -30.62 18.10 -20.06
C SER A 106 -29.26 17.48 -20.38
N LYS A 107 -28.33 18.36 -20.78
CA LYS A 107 -26.85 18.27 -20.78
C LYS A 107 -26.28 16.92 -21.22
N SER A 108 -25.64 16.90 -22.41
CA SER A 108 -24.83 15.79 -22.95
C SER A 108 -23.96 15.04 -21.91
N ILE A 109 -23.48 15.75 -20.88
CA ILE A 109 -22.71 15.20 -19.74
C ILE A 109 -23.53 14.21 -18.90
N ASP A 110 -24.81 14.47 -18.63
CA ASP A 110 -25.66 13.59 -17.81
C ASP A 110 -26.02 12.31 -18.59
N ILE A 111 -26.25 12.42 -19.90
CA ILE A 111 -26.46 11.27 -20.79
C ILE A 111 -25.19 10.42 -20.91
N PHE A 112 -24.02 11.07 -21.08
CA PHE A 112 -22.73 10.39 -21.09
C PHE A 112 -22.46 9.67 -19.77
N THR A 113 -22.79 10.31 -18.65
CA THR A 113 -22.62 9.72 -17.31
C THR A 113 -23.56 8.53 -17.14
N ARG A 114 -24.84 8.62 -17.51
CA ARG A 114 -25.80 7.48 -17.48
C ARG A 114 -25.39 6.32 -18.39
N LEU A 115 -24.86 6.60 -19.59
CA LEU A 115 -24.36 5.56 -20.52
C LEU A 115 -23.10 4.85 -20.02
N ASN A 116 -22.35 5.47 -19.11
CA ASN A 116 -21.14 4.89 -18.52
C ASN A 116 -21.36 4.41 -17.07
N ILE A 117 -22.44 4.82 -16.41
CA ILE A 117 -22.90 4.26 -15.13
C ILE A 117 -23.28 2.80 -15.37
N GLY A 118 -22.58 1.90 -14.68
CA GLY A 118 -22.80 0.45 -14.80
C GLY A 118 -21.97 -0.25 -15.87
N LYS A 119 -21.09 0.44 -16.61
CA LYS A 119 -20.07 -0.25 -17.41
C LYS A 119 -19.07 -0.89 -16.45
N ILE A 120 -19.15 -2.21 -16.31
CA ILE A 120 -18.10 -2.99 -15.68
C ILE A 120 -16.87 -2.85 -16.58
N PRO A 121 -15.78 -2.21 -16.14
CA PRO A 121 -14.55 -2.18 -16.92
C PRO A 121 -14.19 -3.63 -17.26
N LEU A 122 -13.89 -3.91 -18.52
CA LEU A 122 -13.43 -5.23 -18.95
C LEU A 122 -12.01 -5.43 -18.39
N THR A 123 -11.90 -5.74 -17.11
CA THR A 123 -10.63 -6.06 -16.45
C THR A 123 -10.13 -7.42 -16.92
N ASN A 124 -8.88 -7.77 -16.64
CA ASN A 124 -8.40 -9.11 -16.96
C ASN A 124 -9.24 -10.15 -16.21
N ALA A 125 -9.62 -9.88 -14.95
CA ALA A 125 -10.47 -10.77 -14.17
C ALA A 125 -11.81 -11.08 -14.86
N GLU A 126 -12.52 -10.05 -15.34
CA GLU A 126 -13.83 -10.24 -15.99
C GLU A 126 -13.72 -10.95 -17.34
N LEU A 127 -12.69 -10.63 -18.12
CA LEU A 127 -12.41 -11.31 -19.39
C LEU A 127 -12.05 -12.80 -19.18
N ILE A 128 -11.21 -13.09 -18.19
CA ILE A 128 -10.85 -14.46 -17.81
C ILE A 128 -12.09 -15.21 -17.30
N LYS A 129 -12.91 -14.59 -16.45
CA LYS A 129 -14.16 -15.17 -15.95
C LYS A 129 -15.11 -15.54 -17.09
N ALA A 130 -15.33 -14.62 -18.04
CA ALA A 130 -16.15 -14.88 -19.22
C ALA A 130 -15.60 -16.04 -20.06
N MET A 131 -14.27 -16.11 -20.21
CA MET A 131 -13.59 -17.19 -20.93
C MET A 131 -13.79 -18.56 -20.25
N PHE A 132 -13.69 -18.65 -18.92
CA PHE A 132 -13.95 -19.90 -18.18
C PHE A 132 -15.42 -20.35 -18.28
N LEU A 133 -16.36 -19.40 -18.23
CA LEU A 133 -17.79 -19.67 -18.22
C LEU A 133 -18.40 -19.85 -19.62
N GLN A 134 -17.62 -19.88 -20.70
CA GLN A 134 -18.17 -20.08 -22.04
C GLN A 134 -18.80 -21.48 -22.19
N LYS A 135 -20.08 -21.56 -22.62
CA LYS A 135 -20.79 -22.85 -22.76
C LYS A 135 -20.07 -23.87 -23.66
N GLY A 136 -19.41 -23.38 -24.71
CA GLY A 136 -18.65 -24.22 -25.65
C GLY A 136 -17.48 -25.00 -25.03
N ASN A 137 -17.05 -24.61 -23.82
CA ASN A 137 -16.01 -25.30 -23.08
C ASN A 137 -16.44 -26.64 -22.49
N PHE A 138 -17.74 -26.86 -22.30
CA PHE A 138 -18.28 -28.02 -21.60
C PHE A 138 -19.06 -28.94 -22.54
N SER A 139 -19.39 -30.15 -22.08
CA SER A 139 -20.45 -30.95 -22.72
C SER A 139 -21.81 -30.33 -22.38
N GLU A 140 -22.76 -30.35 -23.33
CA GLU A 140 -24.06 -29.67 -23.16
C GLU A 140 -24.79 -30.09 -21.88
N GLU A 141 -24.74 -31.39 -21.54
CA GLU A 141 -25.38 -31.94 -20.33
C GLU A 141 -24.77 -31.43 -19.01
N LYS A 142 -23.49 -31.07 -18.99
CA LYS A 142 -22.76 -30.67 -17.76
C LYS A 142 -22.43 -29.17 -17.71
N ALA A 143 -22.68 -28.43 -18.79
CA ALA A 143 -22.28 -27.04 -18.93
C ALA A 143 -22.81 -26.17 -17.79
N THR A 144 -24.11 -26.24 -17.50
CA THR A 144 -24.74 -25.44 -16.44
C THR A 144 -24.16 -25.75 -15.06
N LEU A 145 -24.00 -27.03 -14.73
CA LEU A 145 -23.45 -27.45 -13.43
C LEU A 145 -22.00 -27.01 -13.25
N LYS A 146 -21.18 -27.12 -14.30
CA LYS A 146 -19.77 -26.68 -14.29
C LYS A 146 -19.64 -25.18 -14.19
N GLN A 147 -20.48 -24.42 -14.90
CA GLN A 147 -20.53 -22.96 -14.78
C GLN A 147 -20.87 -22.54 -13.35
N ILE A 148 -21.88 -23.16 -12.74
CA ILE A 148 -22.27 -22.89 -11.33
C ILE A 148 -21.11 -23.23 -10.38
N GLN A 149 -20.45 -24.37 -10.58
CA GLN A 149 -19.31 -24.78 -9.76
C GLN A 149 -18.18 -23.74 -9.83
N ILE A 150 -17.71 -23.41 -11.03
CA ILE A 150 -16.61 -22.45 -11.21
C ILE A 150 -16.99 -21.07 -10.69
N ALA A 151 -18.22 -20.60 -10.94
CA ALA A 151 -18.68 -19.31 -10.44
C ALA A 151 -18.71 -19.24 -8.90
N SER A 152 -19.16 -20.32 -8.24
CA SER A 152 -19.18 -20.41 -6.77
C SER A 152 -17.78 -20.49 -6.17
N GLU A 153 -16.89 -21.29 -6.77
CA GLU A 153 -15.49 -21.40 -6.35
C GLU A 153 -14.76 -20.06 -6.55
N TRP A 154 -15.01 -19.36 -7.66
CA TRP A 154 -14.50 -18.01 -7.92
C TRP A 154 -14.95 -17.01 -6.86
N ASP A 155 -16.24 -16.98 -6.56
CA ASP A 155 -16.81 -16.09 -5.54
C ASP A 155 -16.22 -16.36 -4.16
N THR A 156 -15.99 -17.63 -3.82
CA THR A 156 -15.31 -18.01 -2.57
C THR A 156 -13.88 -17.47 -2.52
N ILE A 157 -13.10 -17.66 -3.59
CA ILE A 157 -11.72 -17.16 -3.70
C ILE A 157 -11.70 -15.64 -3.57
N GLU A 158 -12.57 -14.93 -4.30
CA GLU A 158 -12.63 -13.47 -4.25
C GLU A 158 -13.03 -12.99 -2.86
N LYS A 159 -14.03 -13.59 -2.21
CA LYS A 159 -14.41 -13.25 -0.83
C LYS A 159 -13.26 -13.43 0.16
N THR A 160 -12.50 -14.52 0.06
CA THR A 160 -11.31 -14.72 0.92
C THR A 160 -10.23 -13.70 0.62
N LEU A 161 -10.01 -13.35 -0.66
CA LEU A 161 -9.06 -12.31 -1.02
C LEU A 161 -9.51 -10.92 -0.58
N GLN A 162 -10.81 -10.67 -0.46
CA GLN A 162 -11.37 -9.41 0.07
C GLN A 162 -11.26 -9.30 1.59
N ASP A 163 -11.02 -10.40 2.31
CA ASP A 163 -10.64 -10.33 3.73
C ASP A 163 -9.27 -9.65 3.87
N ASP A 164 -9.22 -8.54 4.60
CA ASP A 164 -8.00 -7.74 4.73
C ASP A 164 -6.88 -8.49 5.45
N ALA A 165 -7.19 -9.36 6.40
CA ALA A 165 -6.16 -10.15 7.08
C ALA A 165 -5.47 -11.11 6.10
N PHE A 166 -6.22 -11.75 5.21
CA PHE A 166 -5.67 -12.59 4.15
C PHE A 166 -4.96 -11.77 3.07
N TRP A 167 -5.56 -10.67 2.61
CA TRP A 167 -5.01 -9.83 1.54
C TRP A 167 -3.66 -9.25 1.91
N PHE A 168 -3.57 -8.56 3.04
CA PHE A 168 -2.33 -7.93 3.49
C PHE A 168 -1.30 -8.94 3.98
N PHE A 169 -1.65 -10.22 4.12
CA PHE A 169 -0.69 -11.29 4.29
C PHE A 169 0.08 -11.59 2.97
N ILE A 170 -0.61 -11.69 1.83
CA ILE A 170 0.00 -12.04 0.52
C ILE A 170 0.36 -10.84 -0.37
N TYR A 171 -0.22 -9.67 -0.11
CA TYR A 171 -0.06 -8.46 -0.90
C TYR A 171 0.65 -7.36 -0.09
N ASN A 172 1.52 -6.60 -0.76
CA ASN A 172 2.18 -5.45 -0.19
C ASN A 172 1.60 -4.17 -0.82
N PRO A 173 1.11 -3.19 -0.03
CA PRO A 173 0.61 -1.91 -0.56
C PRO A 173 1.62 -1.12 -1.40
N ASN A 174 2.92 -1.37 -1.26
CA ASN A 174 3.95 -0.75 -2.10
C ASN A 174 4.02 -1.36 -3.51
N ASN A 175 3.23 -2.40 -3.82
CA ASN A 175 3.13 -2.97 -5.15
C ASN A 175 2.56 -1.94 -6.14
N HIS A 176 3.20 -1.84 -7.31
CA HIS A 176 2.82 -0.94 -8.41
C HIS A 176 1.46 -1.27 -9.03
N LEU A 177 1.03 -2.53 -8.99
CA LEU A 177 -0.25 -2.97 -9.52
C LEU A 177 -1.32 -2.92 -8.42
N LYS A 178 -2.44 -2.27 -8.73
CA LYS A 178 -3.63 -2.14 -7.86
C LYS A 178 -4.78 -2.94 -8.45
N TYR A 179 -5.60 -3.50 -7.57
CA TYR A 179 -6.60 -4.49 -7.93
C TYR A 179 -7.94 -4.16 -7.26
N ASP A 180 -8.97 -3.96 -8.07
CA ASP A 180 -10.36 -3.88 -7.59
C ASP A 180 -10.90 -5.30 -7.33
N ASN A 181 -10.78 -6.18 -8.33
CA ASN A 181 -10.99 -7.62 -8.21
C ASN A 181 -9.67 -8.27 -7.77
N ARG A 182 -9.57 -8.68 -6.51
CA ARG A 182 -8.31 -9.15 -5.91
C ARG A 182 -7.86 -10.50 -6.49
N ILE A 183 -8.75 -11.31 -7.06
CA ILE A 183 -8.40 -12.53 -7.80
C ILE A 183 -7.53 -12.24 -9.04
N GLU A 184 -7.57 -11.03 -9.61
CA GLU A 184 -6.66 -10.67 -10.72
C GLU A 184 -5.20 -10.75 -10.28
N TYR A 185 -4.90 -10.44 -9.01
CA TYR A 185 -3.54 -10.60 -8.46
C TYR A 185 -3.06 -12.05 -8.56
N LEU A 186 -3.92 -13.03 -8.26
CA LEU A 186 -3.59 -14.45 -8.38
C LEU A 186 -3.23 -14.81 -9.84
N PHE A 187 -4.02 -14.32 -10.80
CA PHE A 187 -3.76 -14.55 -12.22
C PHE A 187 -2.46 -13.90 -12.69
N ASP A 188 -2.21 -12.67 -12.24
CA ASP A 188 -1.00 -11.92 -12.55
C ASP A 188 0.25 -12.63 -12.03
N LEU A 189 0.21 -13.17 -10.81
CA LEU A 189 1.29 -13.99 -10.26
C LEU A 189 1.53 -15.25 -11.12
N MET A 190 0.48 -15.99 -11.45
CA MET A 190 0.58 -17.20 -12.28
C MET A 190 1.12 -16.94 -13.69
N LYS A 191 0.89 -15.73 -14.23
CA LYS A 191 1.33 -15.32 -15.58
C LYS A 191 2.55 -14.41 -15.57
N ASN A 192 3.19 -14.20 -14.41
CA ASN A 192 4.38 -13.36 -14.25
C ASN A 192 4.19 -11.94 -14.83
N ARG A 193 3.01 -11.33 -14.63
CA ARG A 193 2.77 -9.95 -15.07
C ARG A 193 3.70 -9.02 -14.29
N THR A 194 4.30 -8.07 -15.01
CA THR A 194 5.18 -7.05 -14.44
C THR A 194 4.60 -5.66 -14.67
N LYS A 195 5.23 -4.63 -14.11
CA LYS A 195 4.85 -3.24 -14.33
C LYS A 195 4.91 -2.83 -15.82
N ASP A 196 5.82 -3.42 -16.58
CA ASP A 196 6.05 -3.10 -17.99
C ASP A 196 5.16 -3.92 -18.94
N SER A 197 4.38 -4.85 -18.40
CA SER A 197 3.42 -5.65 -19.18
C SER A 197 2.25 -4.79 -19.66
N GLU A 198 1.75 -5.10 -20.87
CA GLU A 198 0.52 -4.49 -21.38
C GLU A 198 -0.67 -4.74 -20.43
N TYR A 199 -1.65 -3.82 -20.41
CA TYR A 199 -2.83 -3.92 -19.55
C TYR A 199 -3.55 -5.27 -19.65
N TYR A 200 -3.71 -5.82 -20.86
CA TYR A 200 -4.38 -7.11 -21.10
C TYR A 200 -3.44 -8.33 -21.13
N HIS A 201 -2.20 -8.19 -20.68
CA HIS A 201 -1.19 -9.25 -20.72
C HIS A 201 -1.70 -10.56 -20.11
N THR A 202 -2.26 -10.50 -18.90
CA THR A 202 -2.70 -11.68 -18.16
C THR A 202 -3.83 -12.41 -18.88
N PHE A 203 -4.84 -11.67 -19.37
CA PHE A 203 -5.89 -12.27 -20.20
C PHE A 203 -5.32 -12.91 -21.47
N ASN A 204 -4.42 -12.23 -22.18
CA ASN A 204 -3.80 -12.74 -23.41
C ASN A 204 -3.00 -14.03 -23.16
N GLU A 205 -2.26 -14.13 -22.05
CA GLU A 205 -1.55 -15.36 -21.66
C GLU A 205 -2.50 -16.51 -21.31
N PHE A 206 -3.61 -16.22 -20.64
CA PHE A 206 -4.67 -17.21 -20.43
C PHE A 206 -5.30 -17.66 -21.75
N GLN A 207 -5.56 -16.73 -22.68
CA GLN A 207 -6.10 -17.05 -23.99
C GLN A 207 -5.14 -17.92 -24.82
N LYS A 208 -3.83 -17.70 -24.73
CA LYS A 208 -2.81 -18.58 -25.32
C LYS A 208 -2.90 -19.99 -24.78
N ASN A 209 -2.99 -20.17 -23.46
CA ASN A 209 -3.16 -21.48 -22.82
C ASN A 209 -4.44 -22.20 -23.30
N PHE A 210 -5.53 -21.47 -23.50
CA PHE A 210 -6.78 -22.02 -24.03
C PHE A 210 -6.68 -22.36 -25.53
N SER A 211 -5.86 -21.63 -26.29
CA SER A 211 -5.74 -21.77 -27.74
C SER A 211 -4.71 -22.81 -28.17
N SER A 212 -3.63 -23.01 -27.41
CA SER A 212 -2.59 -24.03 -27.69
C SER A 212 -3.11 -25.46 -27.60
N LEU A 213 -4.30 -25.66 -27.02
CA LEU A 213 -4.98 -26.96 -26.92
C LEU A 213 -5.84 -27.30 -28.16
N LYS A 214 -6.05 -26.35 -29.09
CA LYS A 214 -7.01 -26.45 -30.21
C LYS A 214 -6.63 -27.38 -31.37
N LYS A 215 -5.54 -28.15 -31.30
CA LYS A 215 -5.11 -28.97 -32.46
C LYS A 215 -5.93 -30.24 -32.68
N ASP A 216 -6.77 -30.67 -31.73
CA ASP A 216 -7.86 -31.66 -31.94
C ASP A 216 -8.69 -31.95 -30.67
N ASN A 217 -8.35 -31.38 -29.51
CA ASN A 217 -9.08 -31.59 -28.24
C ASN A 217 -9.59 -30.26 -27.65
N LYS A 218 -10.76 -30.31 -27.01
CA LYS A 218 -11.27 -29.17 -26.20
C LYS A 218 -10.25 -28.82 -25.11
N PRO A 219 -10.03 -27.53 -24.80
CA PRO A 219 -9.15 -27.15 -23.70
C PRO A 219 -9.68 -27.75 -22.39
N ASP A 220 -8.79 -28.36 -21.60
CA ASP A 220 -9.13 -28.95 -20.31
C ASP A 220 -9.30 -27.82 -19.27
N ILE A 221 -10.49 -27.22 -19.28
CA ILE A 221 -10.87 -26.13 -18.36
C ILE A 221 -10.76 -26.57 -16.91
N ASP A 222 -11.14 -27.82 -16.63
CA ASP A 222 -11.07 -28.37 -15.28
C ASP A 222 -9.63 -28.41 -14.79
N LYS A 223 -8.67 -28.77 -15.64
CA LYS A 223 -7.24 -28.74 -15.31
C LYS A 223 -6.73 -27.32 -15.05
N ILE A 224 -7.02 -26.37 -15.95
CA ILE A 224 -6.55 -24.98 -15.78
C ILE A 224 -7.17 -24.35 -14.51
N TRP A 225 -8.45 -24.59 -14.26
CA TRP A 225 -9.13 -24.11 -13.06
C TRP A 225 -8.60 -24.79 -11.79
N LEU A 226 -8.28 -26.09 -11.85
CA LEU A 226 -7.64 -26.81 -10.75
C LEU A 226 -6.25 -26.23 -10.43
N GLU A 227 -5.48 -25.80 -11.41
CA GLU A 227 -4.20 -25.12 -11.19
C GLU A 227 -4.38 -23.79 -10.43
N ILE A 228 -5.36 -22.97 -10.83
CA ILE A 228 -5.72 -21.73 -10.11
C ILE A 228 -6.10 -22.05 -8.66
N LYS A 229 -6.96 -23.05 -8.45
CA LYS A 229 -7.39 -23.45 -7.10
C LYS A 229 -6.24 -23.93 -6.25
N LYS A 230 -5.35 -24.79 -6.78
CA LYS A 230 -4.17 -25.25 -6.05
C LYS A 230 -3.26 -24.09 -5.65
N TYR A 231 -3.10 -23.12 -6.55
CA TYR A 231 -2.32 -21.93 -6.26
C TYR A 231 -2.91 -21.13 -5.10
N PHE A 232 -4.22 -20.86 -5.12
CA PHE A 232 -4.92 -20.19 -4.02
C PHE A 232 -4.88 -20.98 -2.70
N LEU A 233 -5.14 -22.29 -2.75
CA LEU A 233 -5.15 -23.16 -1.58
C LEU A 233 -3.77 -23.24 -0.90
N THR A 234 -2.67 -23.07 -1.66
CA THR A 234 -1.32 -22.98 -1.08
C THR A 234 -1.22 -21.76 -0.16
N PHE A 235 -1.72 -20.60 -0.59
CA PHE A 235 -1.74 -19.39 0.24
C PHE A 235 -2.70 -19.52 1.41
N GLU A 236 -3.84 -20.17 1.22
CA GLU A 236 -4.78 -20.48 2.30
C GLU A 236 -4.14 -21.39 3.38
N GLU A 237 -3.38 -22.40 2.96
CA GLU A 237 -2.63 -23.26 3.87
C GLU A 237 -1.59 -22.48 4.67
N TRP A 238 -0.82 -21.61 4.02
CA TRP A 238 0.18 -20.78 4.72
C TRP A 238 -0.48 -19.78 5.67
N PHE A 239 -1.61 -19.22 5.29
CA PHE A 239 -2.38 -18.35 6.16
C PHE A 239 -2.91 -19.10 7.37
N LYS A 240 -3.33 -20.36 7.22
CA LYS A 240 -3.82 -21.19 8.34
C LYS A 240 -2.69 -21.68 9.26
N ASP A 241 -1.51 -22.00 8.72
CA ASP A 241 -0.35 -22.42 9.54
C ASP A 241 0.22 -21.24 10.33
N TYR A 242 0.33 -21.42 11.64
CA TYR A 242 0.74 -20.37 12.57
C TYR A 242 2.14 -19.81 12.28
N VAL A 243 3.08 -20.65 11.87
CA VAL A 243 4.48 -20.22 11.61
C VAL A 243 4.61 -19.63 10.21
N LEU A 244 4.01 -20.28 9.20
CA LEU A 244 4.08 -19.82 7.82
C LEU A 244 3.42 -18.46 7.63
N PHE A 245 2.28 -18.23 8.30
CA PHE A 245 1.60 -16.93 8.28
C PHE A 245 2.56 -15.79 8.67
N HIS A 246 3.31 -15.97 9.75
CA HIS A 246 4.21 -14.95 10.26
C HIS A 246 5.46 -14.77 9.39
N TYR A 247 6.12 -15.87 9.00
CA TYR A 247 7.35 -15.80 8.21
C TYR A 247 7.10 -15.31 6.78
N VAL A 248 6.06 -15.81 6.11
CA VAL A 248 5.70 -15.35 4.77
C VAL A 248 5.22 -13.89 4.83
N GLY A 249 4.37 -13.53 5.80
CA GLY A 249 3.89 -12.16 5.95
C GLY A 249 5.01 -11.15 6.19
N PHE A 250 6.02 -11.50 6.99
CA PHE A 250 7.23 -10.68 7.20
C PHE A 250 8.03 -10.49 5.90
N LEU A 251 8.25 -11.56 5.13
CA LEU A 251 9.00 -11.48 3.88
C LEU A 251 8.27 -10.66 2.81
N VAL A 252 6.94 -10.80 2.71
CA VAL A 252 6.11 -9.97 1.84
C VAL A 252 6.20 -8.49 2.24
N ASP A 253 6.21 -8.20 3.54
CA ASP A 253 6.40 -6.84 4.06
C ASP A 253 7.78 -6.27 3.69
N CYS A 254 8.83 -7.08 3.79
CA CYS A 254 10.19 -6.74 3.34
C CYS A 254 10.31 -6.56 1.81
N GLY A 255 9.23 -6.78 1.05
CA GLY A 255 9.17 -6.58 -0.39
C GLY A 255 9.53 -7.82 -1.22
N LYS A 256 9.63 -9.00 -0.62
CA LYS A 256 9.79 -10.25 -1.38
C LYS A 256 8.48 -10.60 -2.09
N SER A 257 8.59 -11.01 -3.34
CA SER A 257 7.43 -11.48 -4.10
C SER A 257 6.90 -12.80 -3.52
N ILE A 258 5.60 -12.83 -3.26
CA ILE A 258 4.90 -14.03 -2.81
C ILE A 258 5.01 -15.17 -3.83
N ASP A 259 5.07 -14.85 -5.13
CA ASP A 259 5.26 -15.84 -6.20
C ASP A 259 6.66 -16.48 -6.13
N THR A 260 7.71 -15.70 -5.81
CA THR A 260 9.04 -16.27 -5.59
C THR A 260 9.05 -17.24 -4.40
N ILE A 261 8.39 -16.86 -3.31
CA ILE A 261 8.24 -17.73 -2.13
C ILE A 261 7.47 -19.01 -2.50
N LYS A 262 6.44 -18.89 -3.34
CA LYS A 262 5.64 -20.02 -3.83
C LYS A 262 6.44 -20.97 -4.69
N LYS A 263 7.17 -20.48 -5.70
CA LYS A 263 8.04 -21.31 -6.54
C LYS A 263 9.05 -22.10 -5.71
N GLU A 264 9.61 -21.48 -4.68
CA GLU A 264 10.56 -22.13 -3.78
C GLU A 264 9.92 -23.21 -2.90
N SER A 265 8.62 -23.12 -2.62
CA SER A 265 7.89 -24.13 -1.84
C SER A 265 7.57 -25.41 -2.61
N GLU A 266 7.46 -25.38 -3.95
CA GLU A 266 6.93 -26.49 -4.76
C GLU A 266 7.75 -27.78 -4.65
N ASN A 267 9.05 -27.65 -4.39
CA ASN A 267 10.00 -28.76 -4.33
C ASN A 267 10.53 -29.00 -2.90
N LYS A 268 9.85 -28.49 -1.87
CA LYS A 268 10.28 -28.61 -0.48
C LYS A 268 9.18 -29.23 0.38
N SER A 269 9.56 -30.11 1.29
CA SER A 269 8.68 -30.51 2.38
C SER A 269 8.33 -29.31 3.27
N LYS A 270 7.30 -29.45 4.12
CA LYS A 270 6.89 -28.38 5.04
C LYS A 270 8.02 -27.94 5.99
N ILE A 271 8.88 -28.87 6.39
CA ILE A 271 10.01 -28.58 7.30
C ILE A 271 11.09 -27.82 6.53
N GLU A 272 11.52 -28.34 5.38
CA GLU A 272 12.52 -27.68 4.52
C GLU A 272 12.06 -26.29 4.07
N PHE A 273 10.77 -26.11 3.82
CA PHE A 273 10.22 -24.80 3.48
C PHE A 273 10.29 -23.83 4.66
N LYS A 274 9.96 -24.27 5.88
CA LYS A 274 10.12 -23.43 7.10
C LYS A 274 11.59 -23.04 7.30
N ASP A 275 12.52 -23.97 7.09
CA ASP A 275 13.96 -23.69 7.22
C ASP A 275 14.47 -22.76 6.11
N TYR A 276 13.98 -22.91 4.89
CA TYR A 276 14.23 -21.97 3.80
C TYR A 276 13.77 -20.56 4.16
N LEU A 277 12.53 -20.40 4.64
CA LEU A 277 12.00 -19.09 5.06
C LEU A 277 12.86 -18.48 6.17
N LYS A 278 13.27 -19.26 7.17
CA LYS A 278 14.20 -18.80 8.21
C LYS A 278 15.52 -18.32 7.61
N GLY A 279 16.07 -19.05 6.64
CA GLY A 279 17.27 -18.67 5.90
C GLY A 279 17.13 -17.33 5.19
N VAL A 280 16.02 -17.10 4.48
CA VAL A 280 15.75 -15.82 3.82
C VAL A 280 15.58 -14.69 4.85
N ILE A 281 14.87 -14.94 5.95
CA ILE A 281 14.71 -13.95 7.03
C ILE A 281 16.07 -13.54 7.59
N LYS A 282 16.97 -14.49 7.88
CA LYS A 282 18.35 -14.21 8.31
C LYS A 282 19.06 -13.25 7.36
N THR A 283 18.93 -13.45 6.04
CA THR A 283 19.56 -12.57 5.06
C THR A 283 19.00 -11.15 5.08
N GLU A 284 17.71 -10.99 5.38
CA GLU A 284 17.06 -9.66 5.46
C GLU A 284 17.50 -8.86 6.68
N VAL A 285 17.78 -9.54 7.81
CA VAL A 285 18.19 -8.93 9.09
C VAL A 285 19.67 -9.16 9.43
N ASN A 286 20.53 -9.39 8.43
CA ASN A 286 21.93 -9.74 8.62
C ASN A 286 22.80 -8.56 9.06
N ARG A 287 22.58 -8.04 10.27
CA ARG A 287 23.36 -6.97 10.89
C ARG A 287 23.46 -7.20 12.41
N PRO A 288 24.63 -7.00 13.03
CA PRO A 288 24.74 -7.03 14.48
C PRO A 288 23.80 -6.01 15.12
N ILE A 289 23.00 -6.45 16.09
CA ILE A 289 22.01 -5.59 16.76
C ILE A 289 22.64 -4.44 17.54
N ASP A 290 23.88 -4.60 18.01
CA ASP A 290 24.60 -3.57 18.75
C ASP A 290 24.94 -2.35 17.87
N ASP A 291 25.04 -2.55 16.55
CA ASP A 291 25.38 -1.52 15.57
C ASP A 291 24.14 -0.83 14.96
N LEU A 292 22.95 -1.16 15.46
CA LEU A 292 21.68 -0.63 14.95
C LEU A 292 21.29 0.64 15.70
N GLU A 293 21.21 1.73 14.94
CA GLU A 293 20.85 3.06 15.43
C GLU A 293 19.66 3.65 14.68
N TYR A 294 18.98 4.60 15.32
CA TYR A 294 17.89 5.38 14.74
C TYR A 294 18.28 5.97 13.38
N GLY A 295 17.40 5.81 12.38
CA GLY A 295 17.63 6.21 11.00
C GLY A 295 18.13 5.07 10.09
N ASP A 296 18.60 3.96 10.65
CA ASP A 296 18.88 2.77 9.85
C ASP A 296 17.57 2.08 9.40
N LYS A 297 17.48 1.80 8.11
CA LYS A 297 16.35 1.05 7.51
C LYS A 297 16.20 -0.35 8.12
N GLN A 298 17.28 -0.93 8.64
CA GLN A 298 17.27 -2.24 9.27
C GLN A 298 16.57 -2.26 10.64
N VAL A 299 16.55 -1.14 11.39
CA VAL A 299 15.89 -1.09 12.71
C VAL A 299 14.43 -1.48 12.61
N LYS A 300 13.70 -0.93 11.63
CA LYS A 300 12.28 -1.23 11.43
C LYS A 300 12.05 -2.73 11.15
N LYS A 301 12.90 -3.35 10.32
CA LYS A 301 12.83 -4.78 10.01
C LYS A 301 13.10 -5.65 11.24
N VAL A 302 14.13 -5.31 12.01
CA VAL A 302 14.52 -6.06 13.23
C VAL A 302 13.45 -5.94 14.31
N LEU A 303 12.91 -4.75 14.56
CA LEU A 303 11.83 -4.55 15.54
C LEU A 303 10.53 -5.22 15.10
N LEU A 304 10.21 -5.23 13.80
CA LEU A 304 9.06 -5.97 13.28
C LEU A 304 9.26 -7.48 13.49
N LEU A 305 10.43 -8.02 13.15
CA LEU A 305 10.74 -9.43 13.36
C LEU A 305 10.70 -9.80 14.85
N PHE A 306 11.21 -8.93 15.73
CA PHE A 306 11.16 -9.12 17.17
C PHE A 306 9.73 -9.22 17.69
N ASN A 307 8.83 -8.34 17.23
CA ASN A 307 7.40 -8.41 17.54
C ASN A 307 6.78 -9.73 17.07
N ILE A 308 7.05 -10.13 15.82
CA ILE A 308 6.51 -11.35 15.24
C ILE A 308 7.03 -12.59 16.00
N GLN A 309 8.32 -12.64 16.31
CA GLN A 309 8.92 -13.77 17.00
C GLN A 309 8.46 -13.85 18.46
N THR A 310 8.25 -12.70 19.12
CA THR A 310 7.62 -12.67 20.46
C THR A 310 6.21 -13.27 20.43
N VAL A 311 5.41 -12.97 19.40
CA VAL A 311 4.10 -13.62 19.20
C VAL A 311 4.27 -15.13 19.02
N LEU A 312 5.19 -15.56 18.15
CA LEU A 312 5.46 -16.97 17.87
C LEU A 312 5.95 -17.78 19.06
N GLU A 313 6.63 -17.15 20.02
CA GLU A 313 7.09 -17.79 21.27
C GLU A 313 5.98 -17.86 22.32
N THR A 314 5.03 -16.92 22.29
CA THR A 314 3.91 -16.80 23.24
C THR A 314 2.73 -17.72 22.87
N GLN A 315 2.96 -18.82 22.14
CA GLN A 315 1.98 -19.71 21.45
C GLN A 315 0.66 -20.02 22.18
N LYS A 316 0.63 -19.88 23.50
CA LYS A 316 -0.55 -20.04 24.36
C LYS A 316 -1.67 -19.04 24.10
N SER A 317 -1.40 -17.87 23.51
CA SER A 317 -2.42 -16.83 23.32
C SER A 317 -3.20 -16.96 22.00
N GLU A 318 -2.82 -17.88 21.10
CA GLU A 318 -3.31 -18.00 19.71
C GLU A 318 -3.27 -16.70 18.89
N MET A 319 -2.60 -15.66 19.41
CA MET A 319 -2.52 -14.35 18.79
C MET A 319 -1.69 -14.43 17.51
N ARG A 320 -2.14 -13.71 16.48
CA ARG A 320 -1.42 -13.52 15.22
C ARG A 320 -1.07 -12.06 15.06
N PHE A 321 0.10 -11.78 14.49
CA PHE A 321 0.48 -10.43 14.13
C PHE A 321 -0.46 -9.90 13.04
N PRO A 322 -1.21 -8.80 13.27
CA PRO A 322 -2.21 -8.32 12.32
C PRO A 322 -1.54 -7.50 11.21
N PHE A 323 -1.01 -8.16 10.18
CA PHE A 323 -0.35 -7.49 9.05
C PHE A 323 -1.24 -6.44 8.36
N HIS A 324 -2.56 -6.63 8.35
CA HIS A 324 -3.50 -5.65 7.80
C HIS A 324 -3.44 -4.30 8.54
N LYS A 325 -3.40 -4.31 9.87
CA LYS A 325 -3.20 -3.07 10.66
C LYS A 325 -1.81 -2.49 10.42
N TYR A 326 -0.79 -3.35 10.39
CA TYR A 326 0.58 -2.91 10.17
C TYR A 326 0.79 -2.24 8.80
N LYS A 327 0.17 -2.76 7.75
CA LYS A 327 0.39 -2.29 6.37
C LYS A 327 -0.55 -1.16 5.93
N LEU A 328 -1.70 -1.00 6.59
CA LEU A 328 -2.64 0.09 6.32
C LEU A 328 -2.23 1.40 7.00
N ASP A 329 -1.61 1.30 8.18
CA ASP A 329 -1.17 2.46 8.96
C ASP A 329 0.27 2.87 8.62
N GLU A 330 0.62 4.13 8.92
CA GLU A 330 2.02 4.58 8.87
C GLU A 330 2.72 4.24 10.19
N TRP A 331 3.91 3.64 10.10
CA TRP A 331 4.69 3.19 11.25
C TRP A 331 6.04 3.88 11.32
N ASP A 332 6.30 4.48 12.48
CA ASP A 332 7.53 5.19 12.83
C ASP A 332 8.33 4.40 13.87
N ILE A 333 9.58 4.83 14.08
CA ILE A 333 10.44 4.35 15.15
C ILE A 333 10.40 5.37 16.28
N GLU A 334 10.01 4.92 17.46
CA GLU A 334 9.84 5.75 18.64
C GLU A 334 10.99 5.53 19.64
N HIS A 335 11.55 6.61 20.18
CA HIS A 335 12.50 6.53 21.29
C HIS A 335 11.75 6.31 22.61
N VAL A 336 12.12 5.29 23.38
CA VAL A 336 11.47 4.99 24.67
C VAL A 336 11.72 6.13 25.67
N ARG A 337 12.99 6.46 25.89
CA ARG A 337 13.42 7.67 26.61
C ARG A 337 13.43 8.87 25.67
N SER A 338 13.02 10.04 26.18
CA SER A 338 12.96 11.24 25.36
C SER A 338 14.36 11.72 24.93
N GLN A 339 14.45 12.30 23.73
CA GLN A 339 15.61 13.07 23.31
C GLN A 339 15.47 14.47 23.91
N THR A 340 16.25 14.73 24.96
CA THR A 340 16.15 15.92 25.82
C THR A 340 16.46 17.25 25.11
N GLU A 341 17.06 17.23 23.92
CA GLU A 341 17.57 18.43 23.23
C GLU A 341 16.52 19.33 22.54
N LYS A 342 15.21 19.14 22.77
CA LYS A 342 14.19 20.03 22.19
C LYS A 342 13.68 21.04 23.22
N GLU A 343 14.21 22.25 23.13
CA GLU A 343 13.62 23.44 23.71
C GLU A 343 12.14 23.54 23.30
N ILE A 344 11.21 23.43 24.26
CA ILE A 344 9.77 23.48 23.99
C ILE A 344 9.39 24.94 23.72
N LYS A 345 8.84 25.24 22.54
CA LYS A 345 8.55 26.62 22.10
C LYS A 345 7.06 26.91 21.99
N GLY A 346 6.69 28.14 22.32
CA GLY A 346 5.34 28.68 22.14
C GLY A 346 4.26 27.85 22.85
N ASN A 347 3.12 27.68 22.18
CA ASN A 347 1.94 27.00 22.73
C ASN A 347 2.19 25.54 23.17
N ALA A 348 3.23 24.88 22.65
CA ALA A 348 3.58 23.52 23.05
C ALA A 348 3.99 23.42 24.54
N ARG A 349 4.43 24.53 25.16
CA ARG A 349 4.72 24.59 26.60
C ARG A 349 3.47 24.34 27.44
N MET A 350 2.34 24.91 27.01
CA MET A 350 1.05 24.76 27.70
C MET A 350 0.51 23.33 27.58
N GLU A 351 0.63 22.73 26.40
CA GLU A 351 0.28 21.31 26.18
C GLU A 351 1.14 20.41 27.06
N TRP A 352 2.46 20.61 27.06
CA TRP A 352 3.38 19.85 27.89
C TRP A 352 3.07 19.98 29.39
N SER A 353 2.82 21.20 29.88
CA SER A 353 2.47 21.42 31.29
C SER A 353 1.17 20.70 31.68
N LYS A 354 0.17 20.68 30.80
CA LYS A 354 -1.08 19.95 31.02
C LYS A 354 -0.87 18.44 31.05
N ASP A 355 -0.04 17.89 30.17
CA ASP A 355 0.27 16.45 30.16
C ASP A 355 0.96 16.00 31.46
N ILE A 356 1.87 16.82 31.97
CA ILE A 356 2.55 16.57 33.25
C ILE A 356 1.57 16.67 34.43
N LEU A 357 0.70 17.69 34.44
CA LEU A 357 -0.34 17.83 35.47
C LEU A 357 -1.31 16.66 35.46
N ASP A 358 -1.75 16.21 34.29
CA ASP A 358 -2.62 15.04 34.15
C ASP A 358 -1.91 13.75 34.57
N TYR A 359 -0.59 13.64 34.40
CA TYR A 359 0.17 12.53 34.96
C TYR A 359 0.12 12.50 36.49
N PHE A 360 0.34 13.63 37.16
CA PHE A 360 0.38 13.70 38.63
C PHE A 360 -1.00 13.70 39.31
N THR A 361 -2.00 14.29 38.67
CA THR A 361 -3.33 14.49 39.25
C THR A 361 -4.40 13.58 38.66
N GLY A 362 -4.18 13.00 37.47
CA GLY A 362 -5.19 12.23 36.75
C GLY A 362 -6.27 13.09 36.08
N PHE A 363 -6.11 14.42 36.07
CA PHE A 363 -7.07 15.35 35.48
C PHE A 363 -6.37 16.30 34.49
N SER A 364 -6.91 16.37 33.27
CA SER A 364 -6.50 17.35 32.26
C SER A 364 -7.14 18.74 32.46
N ASP A 365 -8.21 18.81 33.25
CA ASP A 365 -8.85 20.06 33.65
C ASP A 365 -8.11 20.69 34.84
N ILE A 366 -7.69 21.94 34.68
CA ILE A 366 -6.85 22.65 35.65
C ILE A 366 -7.57 22.87 36.99
N VAL A 367 -8.89 23.10 36.96
CA VAL A 367 -9.69 23.31 38.18
C VAL A 367 -9.72 22.02 38.98
N LYS A 368 -9.99 20.89 38.33
CA LYS A 368 -9.96 19.57 38.97
C LYS A 368 -8.56 19.17 39.44
N ALA A 369 -7.53 19.45 38.64
CA ALA A 369 -6.15 19.21 39.02
C ALA A 369 -5.77 20.00 40.29
N LYS A 370 -6.25 21.24 40.44
CA LYS A 370 -6.06 22.06 41.64
C LYS A 370 -6.79 21.49 42.86
N GLU A 371 -8.03 21.04 42.70
CA GLU A 371 -8.79 20.37 43.77
C GLU A 371 -8.11 19.09 44.24
N GLU A 372 -7.62 18.28 43.30
CA GLU A 372 -6.91 17.04 43.61
C GLU A 372 -5.57 17.31 44.32
N LEU A 373 -4.84 18.33 43.88
CA LEU A 373 -3.58 18.71 44.52
C LEU A 373 -3.79 19.16 45.99
N ILE A 374 -4.90 19.81 46.31
CA ILE A 374 -5.25 20.18 47.69
C ILE A 374 -5.45 18.94 48.55
N LYS A 375 -6.14 17.92 48.04
CA LYS A 375 -6.32 16.63 48.74
C LYS A 375 -4.99 15.89 48.91
N GLN A 376 -4.16 15.85 47.86
CA GLN A 376 -2.85 15.21 47.93
C GLN A 376 -1.90 15.88 48.93
N LYS A 377 -2.03 17.19 49.19
CA LYS A 377 -1.26 17.89 50.24
C LYS A 377 -1.61 17.41 51.65
N GLU A 378 -2.82 16.90 51.86
CA GLU A 378 -3.29 16.39 53.14
C GLU A 378 -2.93 14.90 53.35
N GLU A 379 -2.73 14.14 52.26
CA GLU A 379 -2.60 12.68 52.28
C GLU A 379 -1.22 12.11 51.82
N SER A 380 -0.43 12.86 51.03
CA SER A 380 0.76 12.33 50.32
C SER A 380 2.10 12.68 50.98
N THR A 381 3.12 11.84 50.75
CA THR A 381 4.51 12.00 51.23
C THR A 381 5.48 12.53 50.16
N ASN A 382 5.03 12.77 48.91
CA ASN A 382 5.91 13.22 47.82
C ASN A 382 5.88 14.74 47.63
N GLU A 383 6.54 15.45 48.56
CA GLU A 383 6.61 16.92 48.60
C GLU A 383 7.14 17.53 47.29
N LYS A 384 8.07 16.86 46.61
CA LYS A 384 8.64 17.33 45.33
C LYS A 384 7.60 17.34 44.21
N ALA A 385 6.81 16.29 44.07
CA ALA A 385 5.76 16.22 43.06
C ALA A 385 4.69 17.30 43.30
N ILE A 386 4.33 17.54 44.56
CA ILE A 386 3.36 18.57 44.95
C ILE A 386 3.87 19.98 44.61
N ALA A 387 5.17 20.24 44.87
CA ALA A 387 5.81 21.50 44.53
C ALA A 387 5.79 21.76 43.02
N ILE A 388 6.19 20.77 42.23
CA ILE A 388 6.15 20.81 40.76
C ILE A 388 4.72 21.10 40.24
N CYS A 389 3.71 20.38 40.75
CA CYS A 389 2.32 20.61 40.36
C CYS A 389 1.82 22.02 40.71
N SER A 390 2.23 22.55 41.86
CA SER A 390 1.85 23.91 42.28
C SER A 390 2.43 24.95 41.33
N GLN A 391 3.71 24.83 40.98
CA GLN A 391 4.38 25.71 40.02
C GLN A 391 3.78 25.59 38.60
N LEU A 392 3.45 24.37 38.16
CA LEU A 392 2.82 24.14 36.86
C LEU A 392 1.42 24.76 36.77
N ILE A 393 0.60 24.69 37.83
CA ILE A 393 -0.72 25.34 37.86
C ILE A 393 -0.57 26.86 37.80
N GLU A 394 0.38 27.42 38.56
CA GLU A 394 0.67 28.86 38.52
C GLU A 394 1.13 29.30 37.13
N TRP A 395 2.03 28.54 36.50
CA TRP A 395 2.48 28.76 35.13
C TRP A 395 1.31 28.73 34.13
N VAL A 396 0.47 27.70 34.18
CA VAL A 396 -0.64 27.53 33.23
C VAL A 396 -1.73 28.59 33.41
N CYS A 397 -1.88 29.15 34.62
CA CYS A 397 -2.83 30.23 34.90
C CYS A 397 -2.24 31.64 34.72
N SER A 398 -0.94 31.76 34.44
CA SER A 398 -0.28 33.05 34.20
C SER A 398 -0.73 33.66 32.87
N GLU A 399 -0.95 34.98 32.86
CA GLU A 399 -1.21 35.75 31.63
C GLU A 399 0.09 36.12 30.89
N GLU A 400 1.25 36.05 31.57
CA GLU A 400 2.57 36.36 31.01
C GLU A 400 3.39 35.09 30.73
N PHE A 401 3.94 35.01 29.52
CA PHE A 401 4.86 33.93 29.09
C PHE A 401 6.30 34.28 29.45
N ASP A 402 6.72 33.86 30.65
CA ASP A 402 8.07 34.02 31.15
C ASP A 402 8.92 32.76 30.86
N ASP A 403 9.89 32.92 29.95
CA ASP A 403 10.77 31.83 29.51
C ASP A 403 11.69 31.31 30.62
N GLU A 404 12.13 32.17 31.55
CA GLU A 404 12.99 31.78 32.66
C GLU A 404 12.22 30.93 33.66
N LYS A 405 10.99 31.35 34.01
CA LYS A 405 10.11 30.58 34.90
C LYS A 405 9.81 29.19 34.33
N PHE A 406 9.45 29.10 33.06
CA PHE A 406 9.21 27.81 32.42
C PHE A 406 10.45 26.92 32.42
N SER A 407 11.62 27.50 32.14
CA SER A 407 12.89 26.75 32.11
C SER A 407 13.25 26.14 33.48
N ILE A 408 12.95 26.86 34.57
CA ILE A 408 13.12 26.34 35.93
C ILE A 408 12.20 25.14 36.17
N ILE A 409 10.90 25.29 35.92
CA ILE A 409 9.90 24.22 36.09
C ILE A 409 10.26 23.00 35.23
N TYR A 410 10.66 23.25 33.99
CA TYR A 410 11.09 22.22 33.05
C TYR A 410 12.26 21.42 33.62
N ASN A 411 13.31 22.09 34.10
CA ASN A 411 14.48 21.42 34.67
C ASN A 411 14.12 20.61 35.93
N GLU A 412 13.27 21.13 36.82
CA GLU A 412 12.80 20.39 37.99
C GLU A 412 12.03 19.12 37.62
N VAL A 413 11.16 19.19 36.61
CA VAL A 413 10.42 18.04 36.09
C VAL A 413 11.35 17.01 35.45
N ILE A 414 12.30 17.46 34.64
CA ILE A 414 13.29 16.58 33.99
C ILE A 414 14.16 15.88 35.03
N GLU A 415 14.59 16.59 36.09
CA GLU A 415 15.34 16.01 37.20
C GLU A 415 14.49 15.01 37.98
N TYR A 416 13.22 15.34 38.28
CA TYR A 416 12.28 14.44 38.93
C TYR A 416 12.11 13.12 38.15
N PHE A 417 12.01 13.21 36.83
CA PHE A 417 11.90 12.04 35.94
C PHE A 417 13.24 11.38 35.60
N LYS A 418 14.36 11.84 36.18
CA LYS A 418 15.71 11.34 35.90
C LYS A 418 16.08 11.36 34.42
N GLU A 419 15.54 12.31 33.66
CA GLU A 419 15.82 12.51 32.24
C GLU A 419 16.83 13.66 31.99
N SER A 420 17.48 14.18 33.04
CA SER A 420 18.40 15.33 33.00
C SER A 420 19.70 15.12 32.24
N SER A 421 20.08 13.87 31.99
CA SER A 421 21.25 13.52 31.18
C SER A 421 20.86 12.72 29.95
N THR A 422 21.29 13.16 28.78
CA THR A 422 21.18 12.38 27.55
C THR A 422 22.16 11.20 27.64
N PRO A 423 21.70 9.95 27.55
CA PRO A 423 22.60 8.80 27.61
C PRO A 423 23.36 8.68 26.29
N GLU A 424 24.61 8.22 26.34
CA GLU A 424 25.48 8.09 25.14
C GLU A 424 24.84 7.25 24.02
N ASN A 425 24.05 6.24 24.38
CA ASN A 425 23.41 5.30 23.45
C ASN A 425 21.94 5.60 23.17
N ILE A 426 21.52 6.87 23.19
CA ILE A 426 20.10 7.24 23.03
C ILE A 426 19.47 6.76 21.71
N ASN A 427 20.29 6.67 20.66
CA ASN A 427 19.84 6.22 19.33
C ASN A 427 19.98 4.71 19.13
N SER A 428 20.55 3.96 20.08
CA SER A 428 20.67 2.51 19.97
C SER A 428 19.30 1.84 19.95
N ILE A 429 19.17 0.71 19.24
CA ILE A 429 17.96 -0.12 19.23
C ILE A 429 17.46 -0.49 20.63
N ALA A 430 18.34 -0.51 21.63
CA ALA A 430 18.01 -0.67 23.06
C ALA A 430 17.05 0.39 23.62
N ASN A 431 16.86 1.51 22.91
CA ASN A 431 15.95 2.60 23.26
C ASN A 431 14.90 2.85 22.16
N LEU A 432 14.72 1.94 21.20
CA LEU A 432 13.81 2.12 20.08
C LEU A 432 12.65 1.13 20.09
N ALA A 433 11.49 1.59 19.68
CA ALA A 433 10.26 0.82 19.60
C ALA A 433 9.55 1.06 18.27
N LEU A 434 8.72 0.10 17.85
CA LEU A 434 7.86 0.24 16.68
C LEU A 434 6.50 0.82 17.13
N LEU A 435 6.11 1.97 16.58
CA LEU A 435 4.88 2.65 16.96
C LEU A 435 4.19 3.28 15.74
N ASP A 436 2.86 3.37 15.76
CA ASP A 436 2.13 4.05 14.71
C ASP A 436 2.42 5.57 14.73
N ALA A 437 2.44 6.17 13.54
CA ALA A 437 2.80 7.57 13.34
C ALA A 437 1.82 8.52 14.03
N ALA A 438 0.54 8.16 14.13
CA ALA A 438 -0.46 8.99 14.78
C ALA A 438 -0.20 9.09 16.29
N THR A 439 0.07 7.97 16.96
CA THR A 439 0.44 7.93 18.38
C THR A 439 1.76 8.64 18.63
N ASN A 440 2.80 8.36 17.83
CA ASN A 440 4.10 9.01 17.97
C ASN A 440 3.97 10.55 17.90
N ARG A 441 3.25 11.06 16.90
CA ARG A 441 3.04 12.51 16.72
C ARG A 441 2.17 13.13 17.80
N SER A 442 1.32 12.34 18.47
CA SER A 442 0.36 12.87 19.46
C SER A 442 1.03 13.46 20.71
N TYR A 443 2.17 12.92 21.14
CA TYR A 443 2.89 13.41 22.33
C TYR A 443 4.34 13.87 22.04
N LYS A 444 4.82 13.79 20.80
CA LYS A 444 6.15 14.28 20.38
C LYS A 444 7.27 13.75 21.31
N ASN A 445 8.17 14.63 21.78
CA ASN A 445 9.26 14.30 22.70
C ASN A 445 8.79 14.29 24.17
N ALA A 446 7.65 13.67 24.48
CA ALA A 446 7.19 13.53 25.86
C ALA A 446 8.15 12.67 26.70
N LEU A 447 8.04 12.78 28.02
CA LEU A 447 8.84 11.96 28.93
C LEU A 447 8.31 10.53 29.00
N PHE A 448 9.17 9.59 29.37
CA PHE A 448 8.82 8.16 29.40
C PHE A 448 7.49 7.85 30.13
N PRO A 449 7.17 8.45 31.29
CA PRO A 449 5.91 8.20 31.98
C PRO A 449 4.66 8.62 31.19
N ILE A 450 4.73 9.74 30.47
CA ILE A 450 3.65 10.22 29.62
C ILE A 450 3.47 9.26 28.44
N LYS A 451 4.57 8.89 27.78
CA LYS A 451 4.54 7.90 26.68
C LYS A 451 3.91 6.60 27.14
N ARG A 452 4.36 6.08 28.29
CA ARG A 452 3.82 4.87 28.91
C ARG A 452 2.32 4.98 29.18
N LYS A 453 1.84 6.09 29.75
CA LYS A 453 0.41 6.34 29.99
C LYS A 453 -0.37 6.26 28.67
N ARG A 454 0.13 6.92 27.61
CA ARG A 454 -0.51 6.88 26.29
C ARG A 454 -0.59 5.47 25.70
N ILE A 455 0.49 4.69 25.79
CA ILE A 455 0.49 3.31 25.31
C ILE A 455 -0.53 2.45 26.08
N ILE A 456 -0.66 2.65 27.39
CA ILE A 456 -1.69 1.98 28.21
C ILE A 456 -3.10 2.38 27.79
N GLU A 457 -3.34 3.67 27.52
CA GLU A 457 -4.64 4.16 27.02
C GLU A 457 -4.99 3.57 25.66
N ASN A 458 -4.02 3.51 24.74
CA ASN A 458 -4.20 2.91 23.42
C ASN A 458 -4.58 1.42 23.54
N ASP A 459 -3.84 0.66 24.36
CA ASP A 459 -4.14 -0.75 24.62
C ASP A 459 -5.54 -0.92 25.26
N LYS A 460 -5.89 -0.07 26.23
CA LYS A 460 -7.22 -0.06 26.86
C LYS A 460 -8.36 0.22 25.87
N ASN A 461 -8.11 1.10 24.90
CA ASN A 461 -9.08 1.46 23.86
C ASN A 461 -9.12 0.46 22.69
N GLY A 462 -8.34 -0.63 22.74
CA GLY A 462 -8.29 -1.64 21.69
C GLY A 462 -7.54 -1.18 20.43
N LEU A 463 -6.74 -0.13 20.52
CA LEU A 463 -5.83 0.26 19.43
C LEU A 463 -4.69 -0.75 19.34
N PHE A 464 -4.28 -1.06 18.12
CA PHE A 464 -3.23 -2.05 17.90
C PHE A 464 -1.87 -1.51 18.33
N VAL A 465 -1.34 -2.06 19.42
CA VAL A 465 0.04 -1.86 19.87
C VAL A 465 0.82 -3.17 19.70
N PRO A 466 1.96 -3.18 19.01
CA PRO A 466 2.76 -4.39 18.86
C PRO A 466 3.16 -4.95 20.23
N ILE A 467 3.11 -6.27 20.40
CA ILE A 467 3.31 -6.92 21.71
C ILE A 467 4.64 -6.54 22.35
N ALA A 468 5.72 -6.43 21.58
CA ALA A 468 7.02 -6.08 22.11
C ALA A 468 7.08 -4.60 22.52
N THR A 469 6.42 -3.71 21.76
CA THR A 469 6.28 -2.29 22.14
C THR A 469 5.50 -2.16 23.44
N LYS A 470 4.39 -2.88 23.59
CA LYS A 470 3.62 -2.94 24.83
C LYS A 470 4.48 -3.42 26.00
N ASN A 471 5.15 -4.56 25.83
CA ASN A 471 6.01 -5.16 26.85
C ASN A 471 7.16 -4.22 27.27
N LEU A 472 7.70 -3.46 26.31
CA LEU A 472 8.76 -2.48 26.53
C LEU A 472 8.30 -1.32 27.43
N PHE A 473 7.20 -0.65 27.08
CA PHE A 473 6.68 0.46 27.89
C PHE A 473 6.11 -0.01 29.25
N LEU A 474 5.69 -1.27 29.35
CA LEU A 474 5.30 -1.89 30.63
C LEU A 474 6.48 -2.46 31.42
N LYS A 475 7.70 -2.37 30.89
CA LYS A 475 8.94 -2.88 31.50
C LYS A 475 8.93 -4.38 31.80
N TYR A 476 8.28 -5.19 30.97
CA TYR A 476 8.27 -6.64 31.12
C TYR A 476 9.62 -7.29 30.77
N TYR A 477 10.50 -6.58 30.06
CA TYR A 477 11.87 -7.04 29.79
C TYR A 477 12.84 -6.72 30.93
N SER A 478 12.54 -5.71 31.77
CA SER A 478 13.40 -5.28 32.86
C SER A 478 13.43 -6.29 34.00
N ARG A 479 14.62 -6.66 34.48
CA ARG A 479 14.77 -7.59 35.60
C ARG A 479 14.52 -6.94 36.96
N LYS A 480 14.79 -5.63 37.08
CA LYS A 480 14.64 -4.87 38.33
C LYS A 480 13.46 -3.89 38.23
N LEU A 481 12.36 -4.20 38.90
CA LEU A 481 11.13 -3.40 38.89
C LEU A 481 11.14 -2.21 39.86
N GLY A 482 12.27 -1.91 40.53
CA GLY A 482 12.32 -0.85 41.54
C GLY A 482 12.05 0.57 41.01
N GLU A 483 12.25 0.80 39.72
CA GLU A 483 12.12 2.11 39.08
C GLU A 483 11.17 2.05 37.88
N VAL A 484 9.90 1.65 38.10
CA VAL A 484 8.93 1.46 37.01
C VAL A 484 8.68 2.75 36.20
N MET A 485 8.84 3.91 36.84
CA MET A 485 8.51 5.21 36.25
C MET A 485 9.66 5.85 35.45
N TYR A 486 10.84 5.24 35.32
CA TYR A 486 11.96 5.87 34.61
C TYR A 486 12.64 4.88 33.68
N TRP A 487 12.91 5.22 32.43
CA TRP A 487 13.73 4.38 31.56
C TRP A 487 15.22 4.62 31.81
N ASN A 488 15.94 3.61 32.31
CA ASN A 488 17.37 3.70 32.63
C ASN A 488 18.22 2.78 31.72
N THR A 489 19.55 2.90 31.83
CA THR A 489 20.49 2.13 31.00
C THR A 489 20.35 0.61 31.20
N HIS A 490 20.05 0.15 32.42
CA HIS A 490 19.86 -1.27 32.69
C HIS A 490 18.59 -1.82 32.03
N ASP A 491 17.52 -1.02 31.97
CA ASP A 491 16.31 -1.39 31.21
C ASP A 491 16.64 -1.58 29.72
N GLY A 492 17.45 -0.69 29.15
CA GLY A 492 17.93 -0.78 27.78
C GLY A 492 18.81 -2.02 27.52
N GLU A 493 19.72 -2.34 28.43
CA GLU A 493 20.58 -3.54 28.35
C GLU A 493 19.76 -4.83 28.43
N ASP A 494 18.80 -4.91 29.36
CA ASP A 494 17.88 -6.04 29.51
C ASP A 494 17.00 -6.18 28.25
N TYR A 495 16.53 -5.08 27.69
CA TYR A 495 15.75 -5.07 26.44
C TYR A 495 16.57 -5.55 25.24
N LEU A 496 17.80 -5.05 25.08
CA LEU A 496 18.70 -5.49 24.02
C LEU A 496 18.99 -6.99 24.11
N LYS A 497 19.18 -7.49 25.34
CA LYS A 497 19.36 -8.92 25.60
C LYS A 497 18.13 -9.74 25.22
N ALA A 498 16.92 -9.25 25.54
CA ALA A 498 15.68 -9.90 25.13
C ALA A 498 15.55 -9.98 23.60
N ILE A 499 15.88 -8.91 22.88
CA ILE A 499 15.94 -8.92 21.41
C ILE A 499 16.92 -9.99 20.92
N ALA A 500 18.13 -10.02 21.50
CA ALA A 500 19.18 -10.97 21.12
C ALA A 500 18.76 -12.43 21.35
N GLU A 501 18.10 -12.71 22.48
CA GLU A 501 17.66 -14.06 22.86
C GLU A 501 16.51 -14.56 21.97
N THR A 502 15.50 -13.72 21.74
CA THR A 502 14.34 -14.03 20.86
C THR A 502 14.78 -14.18 19.41
N LEU A 503 15.71 -13.36 18.93
CA LEU A 503 16.18 -13.39 17.54
C LEU A 503 17.48 -14.16 17.31
N LYS A 504 17.92 -14.97 18.29
CA LYS A 504 19.20 -15.72 18.23
C LYS A 504 19.35 -16.59 16.98
N ASP A 505 18.24 -17.14 16.49
CA ASP A 505 18.24 -18.01 15.31
C ASP A 505 18.32 -17.21 14.00
N PHE A 506 18.09 -15.89 14.04
CA PHE A 506 18.01 -15.01 12.87
C PHE A 506 19.19 -14.05 12.73
N LEU A 507 19.77 -13.62 13.85
CA LEU A 507 20.83 -12.62 13.87
C LEU A 507 22.22 -13.24 13.68
N PRO A 508 23.19 -12.50 13.11
CA PRO A 508 24.57 -12.97 13.04
C PRO A 508 25.15 -13.12 14.45
N LEU A 509 25.91 -14.19 14.67
CA LEU A 509 26.69 -14.36 15.90
C LEU A 509 27.68 -13.20 16.01
N LYS A 510 27.72 -12.57 17.19
CA LYS A 510 28.66 -11.48 17.50
C LYS A 510 30.09 -12.01 17.30
N ILE A 511 30.74 -11.61 16.21
CA ILE A 511 32.18 -11.85 16.04
C ILE A 511 32.84 -10.95 17.07
N GLN A 512 33.30 -11.52 18.19
CA GLN A 512 34.18 -10.81 19.10
C GLN A 512 35.39 -10.37 18.28
N LYS A 513 35.47 -9.07 17.93
CA LYS A 513 36.69 -8.47 17.42
C LYS A 513 37.75 -8.71 18.49
N ARG A 514 38.74 -9.55 18.17
CA ARG A 514 39.93 -9.79 18.98
C ARG A 514 40.75 -8.51 19.12
#